data_AF-A0A1V6UN71-F1
#
_entry.id   AF-A0A1V6UN71-F1
#
_cell.length_a   1.000
_cell.length_b   1.000
_cell.length_c   1.000
_cell.angle_alpha   90.00
_cell.angle_beta   90.00
_cell.angle_gamma   90.00
#
_symmetry.space_group_name_H-M   'P 1'
#
loop_
_entity.id
_entity.type
_entity.pdbx_description
1 polymer ?
#
loop_
_entity_poly.entity_id
_entity_poly.type
_entity_poly.pdbx_seq_one_letter_code
_entity_poly.pdbx_strand_id
1 'polypeptide(L)'
;MLSALPAELLLSIASYLDRYPDTLRLASSCRTFYPLLLPKVFTSLDLVEHRSGHLSHLVHTLAFKPALAQEVRTLRVSHGWRWTSGVRYEQEVILPVLKSILGPDDDLTRRDWELQSGDNDDAWTVLLLALLPNLEDLVLQVDAFSNYTLEWMARIAEQKSLGLIKLRHLTVVCSDVDGGLSSSHFLPILRLPSLQSFCGHMICDGGSSDEEYLEDQQFDAARYVPENVGYSNITHIHLQSSCSRRGFANLIGASKSLKSFTLEHSENPNYADDGVMYVSRYYPPLQRHRETLQTLTLTDERTNNYSAYTNYNYDYFGSFAVFSALKELRLQISHILDWDPTWSNPHEVSNNRFSDVLPLSLESLILDGLEIELTNELAESFEDLFLRRKYRCPNLTYLEVKGNWMHVHQSTEESHATPRPIPALFEEYANFKVRLESLCSAAGVRFRLRDLHIEDIIEENRLCGF
;
A
#
# COMPACT_ATOMS: atom_id res chain seq x y z
N MET A 1 -18.77 40.70 -11.65
CA MET A 1 -19.12 40.67 -10.22
C MET A 1 -18.09 39.94 -9.37
N LEU A 2 -17.58 38.76 -9.78
CA LEU A 2 -16.50 38.07 -9.04
C LEU A 2 -15.19 38.88 -8.95
N SER A 3 -14.89 39.72 -9.95
CA SER A 3 -13.66 40.54 -9.99
C SER A 3 -13.59 41.66 -8.94
N ALA A 4 -14.67 41.90 -8.20
CA ALA A 4 -14.72 42.87 -7.11
C ALA A 4 -14.50 42.23 -5.73
N LEU A 5 -14.35 40.90 -5.67
CA LEU A 5 -14.08 40.19 -4.42
C LEU A 5 -12.60 40.37 -3.99
N PRO A 6 -12.32 40.45 -2.68
CA PRO A 6 -10.97 40.35 -2.13
C PRO A 6 -10.25 39.08 -2.58
N ALA A 7 -8.92 39.16 -2.67
CA ALA A 7 -8.06 38.07 -3.11
C ALA A 7 -8.22 36.81 -2.24
N GLU A 8 -8.42 37.00 -0.94
CA GLU A 8 -8.60 35.94 0.06
C GLU A 8 -9.89 35.16 -0.19
N LEU A 9 -10.98 35.85 -0.55
CA LEU A 9 -12.25 35.19 -0.88
C LEU A 9 -12.14 34.41 -2.19
N LEU A 10 -11.40 34.93 -3.18
CA LEU A 10 -11.16 34.23 -4.45
C LEU A 10 -10.32 32.96 -4.24
N LEU A 11 -9.28 33.03 -3.40
CA LEU A 11 -8.47 31.86 -3.03
C LEU A 11 -9.29 30.83 -2.24
N SER A 12 -10.18 31.29 -1.34
CA SER A 12 -11.10 30.41 -0.61
C SER A 12 -12.09 29.73 -1.56
N ILE A 13 -12.70 30.46 -2.50
CA ILE A 13 -13.58 29.87 -3.54
C ILE A 13 -12.81 28.84 -4.36
N ALA A 14 -11.59 29.17 -4.81
CA ALA A 14 -10.76 28.25 -5.57
C ALA A 14 -10.35 27.00 -4.76
N SER A 15 -10.30 27.08 -3.42
CA SER A 15 -10.01 25.93 -2.57
C SER A 15 -11.14 24.89 -2.51
N TYR A 16 -12.36 25.26 -2.91
CA TYR A 16 -13.49 24.34 -3.07
C TYR A 16 -13.61 23.77 -4.49
N LEU A 17 -12.71 24.15 -5.41
CA LEU A 17 -12.65 23.56 -6.74
C LEU A 17 -11.67 22.38 -6.71
N ASP A 18 -12.20 21.18 -6.51
CA ASP A 18 -11.40 19.96 -6.35
C ASP A 18 -10.70 19.53 -7.64
N ARG A 19 -11.19 20.00 -8.80
CA ARG A 19 -10.69 19.60 -10.12
C ARG A 19 -9.77 20.66 -10.72
N TYR A 20 -8.56 20.23 -11.08
CA TYR A 20 -7.58 21.00 -11.86
C TYR A 20 -8.19 21.83 -13.01
N PRO A 21 -9.01 21.26 -13.93
CA PRO A 21 -9.57 22.03 -15.05
C PRO A 21 -10.50 23.16 -14.61
N ASP A 22 -11.20 23.02 -13.49
CA ASP A 22 -12.14 24.04 -13.02
C ASP A 22 -11.39 25.23 -12.41
N THR A 23 -10.34 24.96 -11.63
CA THR A 23 -9.46 25.99 -11.07
C THR A 23 -8.69 26.72 -12.17
N LEU A 24 -8.21 25.99 -13.19
CA LEU A 24 -7.54 26.60 -14.35
C LEU A 24 -8.51 27.47 -15.16
N ARG A 25 -9.73 26.99 -15.44
CA ARG A 25 -10.76 27.78 -16.14
C ARG A 25 -11.11 29.05 -15.37
N LEU A 26 -11.23 28.96 -14.04
CA LEU A 26 -11.46 30.13 -13.20
C LEU A 26 -10.29 31.11 -13.29
N ALA A 27 -9.05 30.64 -13.20
CA ALA A 27 -7.85 31.48 -13.37
C ALA A 27 -7.82 32.15 -14.75
N SER A 28 -8.19 31.43 -15.82
CA SER A 28 -8.22 31.94 -17.19
C SER A 28 -9.39 32.87 -17.51
N SER A 29 -10.44 32.90 -16.67
CA SER A 29 -11.63 33.72 -16.92
C SER A 29 -11.39 35.23 -16.79
N CYS A 30 -10.36 35.64 -16.04
CA CYS A 30 -10.07 37.05 -15.78
C CYS A 30 -8.57 37.31 -15.65
N ARG A 31 -8.08 38.42 -16.24
CA ARG A 31 -6.67 38.84 -16.12
C ARG A 31 -6.23 39.08 -14.68
N THR A 32 -7.14 39.48 -13.79
CA THR A 32 -6.87 39.68 -12.37
C THR A 32 -6.78 38.36 -11.61
N PHE A 33 -7.57 37.36 -12.02
CA PHE A 33 -7.58 36.05 -11.38
C PHE A 33 -6.35 35.23 -11.75
N TYR A 34 -5.89 35.40 -12.98
CA TYR A 34 -4.77 34.64 -13.51
C TYR A 34 -3.53 34.66 -12.59
N PRO A 35 -2.91 35.80 -12.24
CA PRO A 35 -1.73 35.80 -11.36
C PRO A 35 -2.03 35.34 -9.92
N LEU A 36 -3.28 35.49 -9.46
CA LEU A 36 -3.68 35.13 -8.10
C LEU A 36 -3.90 33.62 -7.94
N LEU A 37 -4.58 33.00 -8.90
CA LEU A 37 -5.03 31.61 -8.82
C LEU A 37 -4.07 30.64 -9.52
N LEU A 38 -3.23 31.11 -10.45
CA LEU A 38 -2.28 30.24 -11.15
C LEU A 38 -1.32 29.50 -10.20
N PRO A 39 -0.72 30.11 -9.15
CA PRO A 39 0.07 29.38 -8.15
C PRO A 39 -0.69 28.20 -7.54
N LYS A 40 -1.98 28.40 -7.22
CA LYS A 40 -2.85 27.38 -6.63
C LYS A 40 -3.14 26.24 -7.61
N VAL A 41 -3.25 26.54 -8.91
CA VAL A 41 -3.41 25.53 -9.97
C VAL A 41 -2.20 24.59 -10.04
N PHE A 42 -0.99 25.13 -9.81
CA PHE A 42 0.24 24.34 -9.84
C PHE A 42 0.55 23.60 -8.55
N THR A 43 -0.19 23.83 -7.46
CA THR A 43 0.05 23.12 -6.19
C THR A 43 -0.12 21.61 -6.31
N SER A 44 -1.05 21.15 -7.14
CA SER A 44 -1.33 19.73 -7.38
C SER A 44 -1.39 19.45 -8.86
N LEU A 45 -0.45 18.64 -9.36
CA LEU A 45 -0.36 18.25 -10.76
C LEU A 45 -0.76 16.79 -10.91
N ASP A 46 -1.82 16.55 -11.67
CA ASP A 46 -2.26 15.21 -12.03
C ASP A 46 -2.07 15.00 -13.54
N LEU A 47 -1.11 14.14 -13.87
CA LEU A 47 -0.73 13.79 -15.23
C LEU A 47 -1.11 12.33 -15.51
N VAL A 48 -2.30 11.88 -15.08
CA VAL A 48 -2.79 10.52 -15.39
C VAL A 48 -3.43 10.44 -16.79
N GLU A 49 -3.97 11.53 -17.33
CA GLU A 49 -4.51 11.54 -18.70
C GLU A 49 -3.39 11.55 -19.76
N HIS A 50 -3.29 10.48 -20.54
CA HIS A 50 -2.34 10.35 -21.65
C HIS A 50 -2.65 11.36 -22.78
N ARG A 51 -1.96 12.51 -22.77
CA ARG A 51 -1.94 13.42 -23.92
C ARG A 51 -0.52 13.72 -24.34
N SER A 52 -0.21 13.39 -25.58
CA SER A 52 1.15 13.49 -26.12
C SER A 52 1.75 14.88 -25.91
N GLY A 53 3.01 14.90 -25.48
CA GLY A 53 3.77 16.13 -25.30
C GLY A 53 3.47 16.95 -24.04
N HIS A 54 2.44 16.64 -23.26
CA HIS A 54 2.09 17.40 -22.04
C HIS A 54 3.25 17.48 -21.03
N LEU A 55 3.93 16.36 -20.79
CA LEU A 55 5.03 16.28 -19.85
C LEU A 55 6.20 17.19 -20.27
N SER A 56 6.62 17.11 -21.54
CA SER A 56 7.67 17.97 -22.09
C SER A 56 7.29 19.47 -22.04
N HIS A 57 6.05 19.82 -22.37
CA HIS A 57 5.54 21.19 -22.29
C HIS A 57 5.52 21.73 -20.87
N LEU A 58 5.15 20.88 -19.90
CA LEU A 58 5.17 21.22 -18.49
C LEU A 58 6.60 21.45 -18.00
N VAL A 59 7.54 20.56 -18.34
CA VAL A 59 8.97 20.73 -18.03
C VAL A 59 9.48 22.08 -18.57
N HIS A 60 9.20 22.39 -19.84
CA HIS A 60 9.54 23.70 -20.42
C HIS A 60 8.90 24.87 -19.66
N THR A 61 7.63 24.76 -19.30
CA THR A 61 6.90 25.82 -18.60
C THR A 61 7.48 26.08 -17.22
N LEU A 62 7.82 25.02 -16.47
CA LEU A 62 8.37 25.10 -15.13
C LEU A 62 9.83 25.54 -15.13
N ALA A 63 10.61 25.11 -16.12
CA ALA A 63 11.97 25.60 -16.33
C ALA A 63 11.98 27.12 -16.62
N PHE A 64 11.03 27.61 -17.43
CA PHE A 64 10.90 29.04 -17.73
C PHE A 64 10.28 29.86 -16.57
N LYS A 65 9.48 29.21 -15.72
CA LYS A 65 8.80 29.84 -14.58
C LYS A 65 9.10 29.10 -13.26
N PRO A 66 10.32 29.24 -12.71
CA PRO A 66 10.71 28.56 -11.48
C PRO A 66 9.80 28.87 -10.29
N ALA A 67 9.20 30.07 -10.25
CA ALA A 67 8.22 30.44 -9.24
C ALA A 67 7.01 29.49 -9.22
N LEU A 68 6.53 29.02 -10.38
CA LEU A 68 5.44 28.03 -10.43
C LEU A 68 5.93 26.64 -10.00
N ALA A 69 7.16 26.28 -10.35
CA ALA A 69 7.74 25.00 -9.96
C ALA A 69 7.90 24.88 -8.43
N GLN A 70 8.17 26.02 -7.77
CA GLN A 70 8.22 26.11 -6.30
C GLN A 70 6.84 25.95 -5.65
N GLU A 71 5.73 26.11 -6.36
CA GLU A 71 4.37 25.94 -5.80
C GLU A 71 3.90 24.50 -5.80
N VAL A 72 4.51 23.63 -6.61
CA VAL A 72 4.12 22.22 -6.71
C VAL A 72 4.41 21.50 -5.39
N ARG A 73 3.38 20.83 -4.84
CA ARG A 73 3.44 20.02 -3.62
C ARG A 73 3.10 18.57 -3.89
N THR A 74 2.15 18.32 -4.79
CA THR A 74 1.73 16.97 -5.15
C THR A 74 1.88 16.76 -6.66
N LEU A 75 2.39 15.58 -7.02
CA LEU A 75 2.56 15.18 -8.41
C LEU A 75 2.10 13.72 -8.59
N ARG A 76 1.24 13.49 -9.58
CA ARG A 76 0.90 12.15 -10.06
C ARG A 76 1.33 12.02 -11.51
N VAL A 77 2.12 11.00 -11.83
CA VAL A 77 2.61 10.73 -13.19
C VAL A 77 2.20 9.32 -13.58
N SER A 78 1.42 9.18 -14.65
CA SER A 78 1.16 7.86 -15.25
C SER A 78 2.32 7.40 -16.13
N HIS A 79 2.48 6.09 -16.26
CA HIS A 79 3.26 5.44 -17.33
C HIS A 79 2.60 5.65 -18.71
N GLY A 80 3.30 5.28 -19.80
CA GLY A 80 2.71 5.16 -21.14
C GLY A 80 2.51 6.48 -21.90
N TRP A 81 3.37 7.48 -21.69
CA TRP A 81 3.35 8.72 -22.50
C TRP A 81 3.86 8.46 -23.92
N ARG A 82 2.99 7.91 -24.77
CA ARG A 82 3.34 7.66 -26.18
C ARG A 82 3.81 8.93 -26.88
N TRP A 83 4.95 8.81 -27.56
CA TRP A 83 5.62 9.81 -28.41
C TRP A 83 4.85 10.21 -29.67
N THR A 84 3.51 10.21 -29.63
CA THR A 84 2.71 10.60 -30.79
C THR A 84 2.62 12.11 -30.91
N SER A 85 3.60 12.75 -31.56
CA SER A 85 3.63 14.17 -31.94
C SER A 85 3.53 15.19 -30.78
N GLY A 86 4.22 16.33 -30.93
CA GLY A 86 4.10 17.45 -29.99
C GLY A 86 4.98 17.38 -28.74
N VAL A 87 6.07 16.60 -28.74
CA VAL A 87 7.14 16.81 -27.75
C VAL A 87 7.77 18.18 -28.02
N ARG A 88 7.85 19.00 -26.97
CA ARG A 88 8.58 20.26 -27.00
C ARG A 88 9.97 20.00 -26.44
N TYR A 89 10.98 20.15 -27.28
CA TYR A 89 12.38 20.08 -26.88
C TYR A 89 13.09 21.32 -27.41
N GLU A 90 13.48 22.21 -26.49
CA GLU A 90 14.35 23.36 -26.78
C GLU A 90 15.63 23.18 -25.98
N GLN A 91 16.71 22.86 -26.68
CA GLN A 91 17.99 22.47 -26.11
C GLN A 91 18.50 23.49 -25.05
N GLU A 92 18.32 24.79 -25.30
CA GLU A 92 18.73 25.87 -24.39
C GLU A 92 18.02 25.82 -23.03
N VAL A 93 16.78 25.31 -22.99
CA VAL A 93 15.99 25.19 -21.77
C VAL A 93 16.25 23.87 -21.06
N ILE A 94 16.40 22.78 -21.82
CA ILE A 94 16.52 21.42 -21.27
C ILE A 94 17.93 21.09 -20.81
N LEU A 95 18.98 21.51 -21.53
CA LEU A 95 20.36 21.19 -21.16
C LEU A 95 20.77 21.65 -19.75
N PRO A 96 20.38 22.85 -19.26
CA PRO A 96 20.69 23.25 -17.88
C PRO A 96 20.04 22.33 -16.85
N VAL A 97 18.79 21.93 -17.06
CA VAL A 97 18.06 21.00 -16.17
C VAL A 97 18.71 19.63 -16.22
N LEU A 98 19.02 19.14 -17.43
CA LEU A 98 19.70 17.86 -17.64
C LEU A 98 21.06 17.84 -16.92
N LYS A 99 21.89 18.89 -17.06
CA LYS A 99 23.17 18.99 -16.33
C LYS A 99 23.01 18.96 -14.80
N SER A 100 21.89 19.43 -14.27
CA SER A 100 21.64 19.42 -12.82
C SER A 100 21.29 18.03 -12.28
N ILE A 101 20.81 17.12 -13.14
CA ILE A 101 20.44 15.76 -12.74
C ILE A 101 21.53 14.72 -13.00
N LEU A 102 22.47 15.02 -13.90
CA LEU A 102 23.53 14.10 -14.29
C LEU A 102 24.56 13.92 -13.16
N GLY A 103 24.91 12.67 -12.92
CA GLY A 103 26.04 12.29 -12.09
C GLY A 103 27.39 12.53 -12.78
N PRO A 104 28.51 12.42 -12.04
CA PRO A 104 29.85 12.64 -12.58
C PRO A 104 30.23 11.68 -13.72
N ASP A 105 29.63 10.49 -13.74
CA ASP A 105 29.89 9.45 -14.75
C ASP A 105 28.82 9.38 -15.87
N ASP A 106 27.81 10.25 -15.83
CA ASP A 106 26.73 10.22 -16.83
C ASP A 106 27.16 10.88 -18.15
N ASP A 107 26.91 10.21 -19.27
CA ASP A 107 27.12 10.77 -20.60
C ASP A 107 25.98 11.72 -20.99
N LEU A 108 26.23 13.02 -20.88
CA LEU A 108 25.33 14.08 -21.30
C LEU A 108 24.87 13.92 -22.75
N THR A 109 25.75 13.46 -23.65
CA THR A 109 25.44 13.34 -25.09
C THR A 109 24.44 12.22 -25.33
N ARG A 110 24.63 11.08 -24.68
CA ARG A 110 23.70 9.95 -24.76
C ARG A 110 22.33 10.33 -24.19
N ARG A 111 22.30 11.01 -23.04
CA ARG A 111 21.07 11.44 -22.37
C ARG A 111 20.31 12.51 -23.15
N ASP A 112 21.03 13.46 -23.75
CA ASP A 112 20.45 14.47 -24.63
C ASP A 112 19.84 13.83 -25.88
N TRP A 113 20.53 12.82 -26.43
CA TRP A 113 20.02 12.04 -27.55
C TRP A 113 18.79 11.20 -27.19
N GLU A 114 18.77 10.52 -26.03
CA GLU A 114 17.60 9.75 -25.54
C GLU A 114 16.34 10.63 -25.41
N LEU A 115 16.50 11.87 -24.95
CA LEU A 115 15.42 12.87 -24.86
C LEU A 115 14.96 13.41 -26.22
N GLN A 116 15.77 13.28 -27.27
CA GLN A 116 15.44 13.72 -28.64
C GLN A 116 14.87 12.57 -29.48
N SER A 117 15.45 11.37 -29.37
CA SER A 117 15.06 10.17 -30.13
C SER A 117 13.69 9.66 -29.69
N GLY A 118 13.41 9.81 -28.41
CA GLY A 118 12.15 9.41 -27.83
C GLY A 118 12.01 7.97 -27.46
N ASP A 119 13.15 7.34 -27.23
CA ASP A 119 13.20 5.95 -26.83
C ASP A 119 12.91 5.77 -25.32
N ASN A 120 12.71 6.87 -24.56
CA ASN A 120 12.58 6.81 -23.10
C ASN A 120 11.62 7.87 -22.53
N ASP A 121 10.36 7.49 -22.32
CA ASP A 121 9.29 8.34 -21.75
C ASP A 121 9.62 8.85 -20.34
N ASP A 122 10.34 8.05 -19.56
CA ASP A 122 10.58 8.30 -18.15
C ASP A 122 11.68 9.34 -17.89
N ALA A 123 12.53 9.62 -18.89
CA ALA A 123 13.53 10.67 -18.80
C ALA A 123 12.90 12.07 -18.59
N TRP A 124 11.71 12.31 -19.14
CA TRP A 124 10.97 13.53 -18.91
C TRP A 124 10.39 13.62 -17.48
N THR A 125 10.06 12.49 -16.86
CA THR A 125 9.67 12.44 -15.44
C THR A 125 10.84 12.87 -14.56
N VAL A 126 12.05 12.40 -14.84
CA VAL A 126 13.26 12.81 -14.11
C VAL A 126 13.50 14.32 -14.22
N LEU A 127 13.41 14.88 -15.43
CA LEU A 127 13.54 16.32 -15.65
C LEU A 127 12.48 17.11 -14.90
N LEU A 128 11.24 16.63 -14.88
CA LEU A 128 10.16 17.25 -14.12
C LEU A 128 10.50 17.24 -12.63
N LEU A 129 10.82 16.08 -12.05
CA LEU A 129 11.11 15.95 -10.62
C LEU A 129 12.27 16.85 -10.16
N ALA A 130 13.29 17.03 -11.00
CA ALA A 130 14.42 17.92 -10.72
C ALA A 130 14.02 19.40 -10.58
N LEU A 131 12.92 19.82 -11.21
CA LEU A 131 12.40 21.18 -11.14
C LEU A 131 11.53 21.43 -9.91
N LEU A 132 11.19 20.42 -9.11
CA LEU A 132 10.19 20.49 -8.04
C LEU A 132 10.83 20.44 -6.64
N PRO A 133 11.45 21.53 -6.15
CA PRO A 133 12.18 21.52 -4.89
C PRO A 133 11.29 21.36 -3.65
N ASN A 134 9.99 21.60 -3.79
CA ASN A 134 9.02 21.57 -2.70
C ASN A 134 8.02 20.41 -2.81
N LEU A 135 8.31 19.38 -3.61
CA LEU A 135 7.45 18.22 -3.73
C LEU A 135 7.34 17.48 -2.39
N GLU A 136 6.12 17.22 -1.94
CA GLU A 136 5.77 16.55 -0.69
C GLU A 136 5.11 15.19 -0.94
N ASP A 137 4.29 15.07 -1.99
CA ASP A 137 3.57 13.84 -2.34
C ASP A 137 3.84 13.46 -3.81
N LEU A 138 4.29 12.23 -4.03
CA LEU A 138 4.59 11.71 -5.36
C LEU A 138 3.89 10.38 -5.58
N VAL A 139 3.12 10.28 -6.67
CA VAL A 139 2.58 9.03 -7.20
C VAL A 139 3.22 8.78 -8.56
N LEU A 140 3.99 7.70 -8.67
CA LEU A 140 4.60 7.24 -9.90
C LEU A 140 3.90 5.97 -10.36
N GLN A 141 3.45 5.94 -11.60
CA GLN A 141 3.13 4.68 -12.25
C GLN A 141 4.32 4.27 -13.12
N VAL A 142 4.81 3.06 -12.91
CA VAL A 142 6.05 2.54 -13.51
C VAL A 142 5.71 1.31 -14.33
N ASP A 143 6.37 1.19 -15.48
CA ASP A 143 6.28 0.05 -16.41
C ASP A 143 7.60 -0.74 -16.35
N ALA A 144 7.55 -2.05 -16.63
CA ALA A 144 8.64 -3.03 -16.50
C ALA A 144 9.95 -2.58 -17.14
N PHE A 145 9.85 -1.81 -18.22
CA PHE A 145 10.97 -1.48 -19.09
C PHE A 145 11.65 -0.15 -18.75
N SER A 146 11.16 0.60 -17.75
CA SER A 146 11.71 1.92 -17.42
C SER A 146 11.95 2.13 -15.93
N ASN A 147 13.19 1.89 -15.52
CA ASN A 147 13.66 2.08 -14.14
C ASN A 147 14.38 3.42 -13.94
N TYR A 148 14.44 4.30 -14.94
CA TYR A 148 15.30 5.49 -14.91
C TYR A 148 14.95 6.47 -13.79
N THR A 149 13.66 6.71 -13.55
CA THR A 149 13.19 7.55 -12.45
C THR A 149 13.55 6.95 -11.11
N LEU A 150 13.36 5.65 -10.93
CA LEU A 150 13.71 4.95 -9.68
C LEU A 150 15.23 4.95 -9.44
N GLU A 151 16.04 4.67 -10.46
CA GLU A 151 17.49 4.74 -10.41
C GLU A 151 18.00 6.15 -10.08
N TRP A 152 17.42 7.18 -10.71
CA TRP A 152 17.75 8.56 -10.41
C TRP A 152 17.39 8.93 -8.97
N MET A 153 16.19 8.55 -8.52
CA MET A 153 15.74 8.76 -7.13
C MET A 153 16.66 8.06 -6.13
N ALA A 154 17.05 6.81 -6.42
CA ALA A 154 17.99 6.05 -5.60
C ALA A 154 19.34 6.77 -5.50
N ARG A 155 19.86 7.25 -6.63
CA ARG A 155 21.13 7.98 -6.69
C ARG A 155 21.10 9.29 -5.90
N ILE A 156 20.06 10.11 -6.02
CA ILE A 156 19.98 11.37 -5.27
C ILE A 156 19.86 11.13 -3.76
N ALA A 157 19.19 10.04 -3.36
CA ALA A 157 19.05 9.64 -1.97
C ALA A 157 20.41 9.19 -1.38
N GLU A 158 21.25 8.54 -2.17
CA GLU A 158 22.60 8.13 -1.78
C GLU A 158 23.59 9.29 -1.72
N GLN A 159 23.54 10.18 -2.71
CA GLN A 159 24.44 11.34 -2.82
C GLN A 159 24.09 12.47 -1.84
N LYS A 160 22.98 12.36 -1.10
CA LYS A 160 22.44 13.41 -0.23
C LYS A 160 22.30 14.75 -0.97
N SER A 161 21.90 14.69 -2.23
CA SER A 161 21.74 15.89 -3.05
C SER A 161 20.49 16.65 -2.62
N LEU A 162 20.33 17.89 -3.11
CA LEU A 162 19.21 18.76 -2.75
C LEU A 162 17.86 18.36 -3.39
N GLY A 163 17.81 17.28 -4.17
CA GLY A 163 16.59 16.80 -4.83
C GLY A 163 15.63 16.14 -3.86
N LEU A 164 14.32 16.42 -4.00
CA LEU A 164 13.24 15.76 -3.27
C LEU A 164 13.35 15.78 -1.73
N ILE A 165 14.06 16.75 -1.16
CA ILE A 165 14.29 16.83 0.30
C ILE A 165 13.01 17.01 1.12
N LYS A 166 11.91 17.48 0.51
CA LYS A 166 10.61 17.66 1.16
C LYS A 166 9.65 16.50 0.93
N LEU A 167 10.03 15.49 0.14
CA LEU A 167 9.15 14.38 -0.19
C LEU A 167 8.82 13.60 1.09
N ARG A 168 7.53 13.49 1.40
CA ARG A 168 6.98 12.82 2.59
C ARG A 168 6.27 11.53 2.25
N HIS A 169 5.58 11.47 1.12
CA HIS A 169 4.83 10.31 0.70
C HIS A 169 5.22 9.92 -0.73
N LEU A 170 5.62 8.66 -0.89
CA LEU A 170 5.92 8.06 -2.18
C LEU A 170 4.96 6.90 -2.41
N THR A 171 4.20 6.96 -3.50
CA THR A 171 3.38 5.85 -3.99
C THR A 171 3.94 5.40 -5.33
N VAL A 172 4.19 4.11 -5.47
CA VAL A 172 4.64 3.50 -6.72
C VAL A 172 3.65 2.45 -7.15
N VAL A 173 3.05 2.66 -8.33
CA VAL A 173 2.08 1.77 -8.94
C VAL A 173 2.74 1.10 -10.12
N CYS A 174 3.04 -0.19 -9.97
CA CYS A 174 3.55 -1.00 -11.06
C CYS A 174 2.36 -1.49 -11.90
N SER A 175 2.44 -1.37 -13.23
CA SER A 175 1.41 -1.87 -14.15
C SER A 175 2.08 -2.69 -15.25
N ASP A 176 1.44 -3.79 -15.66
CA ASP A 176 1.87 -4.62 -16.79
C ASP A 176 3.26 -5.27 -16.66
N VAL A 177 3.73 -5.51 -15.42
CA VAL A 177 5.02 -6.18 -15.16
C VAL A 177 4.79 -7.63 -14.78
N ASP A 178 5.12 -8.53 -15.71
CA ASP A 178 5.31 -9.96 -15.40
C ASP A 178 6.38 -10.06 -14.30
N GLY A 179 5.95 -10.35 -13.07
CA GLY A 179 6.87 -10.54 -11.93
C GLY A 179 6.88 -9.46 -10.85
N GLY A 180 6.22 -8.32 -11.05
CA GLY A 180 6.27 -7.17 -10.12
C GLY A 180 7.66 -6.51 -10.02
N LEU A 181 7.76 -5.42 -9.25
CA LEU A 181 9.00 -4.66 -9.05
C LEU A 181 9.77 -5.14 -7.82
N SER A 182 11.06 -5.41 -7.97
CA SER A 182 11.91 -5.81 -6.84
C SER A 182 11.95 -4.72 -5.76
N SER A 183 11.73 -5.11 -4.50
CA SER A 183 11.81 -4.22 -3.34
C SER A 183 13.18 -3.55 -3.18
N SER A 184 14.23 -4.15 -3.76
CA SER A 184 15.60 -3.66 -3.75
C SER A 184 15.75 -2.28 -4.40
N HIS A 185 14.95 -1.97 -5.43
CA HIS A 185 14.97 -0.66 -6.11
C HIS A 185 14.58 0.50 -5.19
N PHE A 186 13.80 0.23 -4.14
CA PHE A 186 13.29 1.27 -3.25
C PHE A 186 14.19 1.49 -2.03
N LEU A 187 15.01 0.50 -1.64
CA LEU A 187 15.86 0.61 -0.44
C LEU A 187 16.72 1.88 -0.42
N PRO A 188 17.43 2.26 -1.50
CA PRO A 188 18.18 3.51 -1.51
C PRO A 188 17.27 4.74 -1.38
N ILE A 189 16.10 4.73 -2.01
CA ILE A 189 15.12 5.83 -2.00
C ILE A 189 14.60 6.09 -0.58
N LEU A 190 14.50 5.07 0.26
CA LEU A 190 14.08 5.22 1.67
C LEU A 190 15.02 6.09 2.51
N ARG A 191 16.23 6.41 2.00
CA ARG A 191 17.19 7.33 2.65
C ARG A 191 16.78 8.80 2.53
N LEU A 192 15.78 9.13 1.72
CA LEU A 192 15.30 10.51 1.59
C LEU A 192 14.88 11.06 2.97
N PRO A 193 15.37 12.25 3.36
CA PRO A 193 15.36 12.70 4.75
C PRO A 193 13.96 12.97 5.30
N SER A 194 13.04 13.43 4.46
CA SER A 194 11.67 13.77 4.88
C SER A 194 10.67 12.65 4.61
N LEU A 195 11.09 11.54 4.01
CA LEU A 195 10.18 10.48 3.59
C LEU A 195 9.63 9.75 4.82
N GLN A 196 8.31 9.74 4.95
CA GLN A 196 7.57 9.23 6.11
C GLN A 196 6.67 8.05 5.76
N SER A 197 6.22 7.96 4.51
CA SER A 197 5.33 6.91 4.03
C SER A 197 5.75 6.40 2.66
N PHE A 198 5.71 5.08 2.52
CA PHE A 198 5.92 4.38 1.26
C PHE A 198 4.71 3.49 0.97
N CYS A 199 4.12 3.67 -0.20
CA CYS A 199 3.06 2.84 -0.75
C CYS A 199 3.55 2.18 -2.03
N GLY A 200 3.41 0.85 -2.14
CA GLY A 200 3.81 0.09 -3.31
C GLY A 200 2.70 -0.82 -3.79
N HIS A 201 2.52 -0.92 -5.10
CA HIS A 201 1.63 -1.89 -5.73
C HIS A 201 2.45 -2.83 -6.62
N MET A 202 2.21 -4.14 -6.53
CA MET A 202 3.01 -5.19 -7.18
C MET A 202 4.51 -5.10 -6.89
N ILE A 203 4.85 -4.98 -5.60
CA ILE A 203 6.23 -5.03 -5.13
C ILE A 203 6.57 -6.45 -4.69
N CYS A 204 7.72 -6.96 -5.12
CA CYS A 204 8.15 -8.32 -4.87
C CYS A 204 9.47 -8.34 -4.08
N ASP A 205 9.59 -9.26 -3.13
CA ASP A 205 10.84 -9.48 -2.37
C ASP A 205 11.23 -10.96 -2.38
N GLY A 206 12.39 -11.22 -2.97
CA GLY A 206 12.86 -12.55 -3.32
C GLY A 206 13.52 -12.53 -4.70
N GLY A 207 14.21 -13.61 -5.03
CA GLY A 207 14.89 -13.78 -6.30
C GLY A 207 13.95 -14.00 -7.48
N SER A 208 14.39 -13.61 -8.67
CA SER A 208 13.69 -13.88 -9.94
C SER A 208 14.30 -15.04 -10.73
N SER A 209 15.42 -15.59 -10.26
CA SER A 209 16.07 -16.77 -10.87
C SER A 209 15.82 -18.03 -10.06
N ASP A 210 15.94 -19.19 -10.70
CA ASP A 210 15.76 -20.50 -10.04
C ASP A 210 16.78 -20.74 -8.92
N GLU A 211 18.00 -20.23 -9.05
CA GLU A 211 19.04 -20.32 -8.00
C GLU A 211 18.64 -19.50 -6.76
N GLU A 212 18.26 -18.24 -6.96
CA GLU A 212 17.81 -17.38 -5.87
C GLU A 212 16.47 -17.88 -5.26
N TYR A 213 15.63 -18.54 -6.06
CA TYR A 213 14.42 -19.19 -5.58
C TYR A 213 14.74 -20.31 -4.57
N LEU A 214 15.74 -21.14 -4.85
CA LEU A 214 16.22 -22.17 -3.92
C LEU A 214 16.83 -21.56 -2.65
N GLU A 215 17.54 -20.44 -2.78
CA GLU A 215 18.05 -19.69 -1.62
C GLU A 215 16.89 -19.15 -0.76
N ASP A 216 15.83 -18.65 -1.40
CA ASP A 216 14.66 -18.13 -0.70
C ASP A 216 13.88 -19.22 0.02
N GLN A 217 13.80 -20.43 -0.52
CA GLN A 217 13.21 -21.56 0.19
C GLN A 217 13.95 -21.85 1.51
N GLN A 218 15.27 -21.69 1.51
CA GLN A 218 16.13 -21.91 2.69
C GLN A 218 16.28 -20.65 3.56
N PHE A 219 15.59 -19.56 3.23
CA PHE A 219 15.71 -18.30 3.96
C PHE A 219 15.25 -18.44 5.41
N ASP A 220 16.17 -18.21 6.34
CA ASP A 220 15.93 -18.18 7.78
C ASP A 220 15.81 -16.72 8.25
N ALA A 221 14.57 -16.25 8.37
CA ALA A 221 14.27 -14.90 8.83
C ALA A 221 14.81 -14.60 10.24
N ALA A 222 14.94 -15.61 11.11
CA ALA A 222 15.42 -15.43 12.48
C ALA A 222 16.95 -15.18 12.53
N ARG A 223 17.69 -15.70 11.55
CA ARG A 223 19.15 -15.49 11.42
C ARG A 223 19.50 -14.33 10.50
N TYR A 224 18.56 -13.84 9.71
CA TYR A 224 18.80 -12.77 8.75
C TYR A 224 19.01 -11.41 9.44
N VAL A 225 20.14 -10.77 9.13
CA VAL A 225 20.44 -9.40 9.56
C VAL A 225 20.50 -8.52 8.31
N PRO A 226 19.54 -7.59 8.11
CA PRO A 226 19.61 -6.64 7.02
C PRO A 226 20.91 -5.83 7.09
N GLU A 227 21.54 -5.57 5.95
CA GLU A 227 22.83 -4.86 5.90
C GLU A 227 22.73 -3.41 6.37
N ASN A 228 21.56 -2.79 6.20
CA ASN A 228 21.30 -1.40 6.53
C ASN A 228 20.03 -1.31 7.39
N VAL A 229 20.18 -1.37 8.72
CA VAL A 229 19.04 -1.28 9.65
C VAL A 229 18.86 0.17 10.13
N GLY A 230 17.61 0.64 10.19
CA GLY A 230 17.28 1.88 10.89
C GLY A 230 17.91 3.14 10.29
N TYR A 231 18.08 3.21 8.97
CA TYR A 231 18.58 4.41 8.30
C TYR A 231 17.45 5.36 7.85
N SER A 232 16.26 4.82 7.61
CA SER A 232 15.10 5.54 7.08
C SER A 232 14.23 6.16 8.17
N ASN A 233 13.58 7.29 7.87
CA ASN A 233 12.60 7.96 8.71
C ASN A 233 11.15 7.52 8.41
N ILE A 234 10.98 6.51 7.55
CA ILE A 234 9.66 5.97 7.23
C ILE A 234 9.01 5.37 8.48
N THR A 235 7.71 5.64 8.59
CA THR A 235 6.86 5.18 9.68
C THR A 235 5.67 4.37 9.17
N HIS A 236 5.33 4.47 7.89
CA HIS A 236 4.20 3.76 7.28
C HIS A 236 4.64 3.08 5.99
N ILE A 237 4.45 1.76 5.92
CA ILE A 237 4.62 0.97 4.70
C ILE A 237 3.27 0.33 4.37
N HIS A 238 2.80 0.55 3.14
CA HIS A 238 1.59 -0.06 2.61
C HIS A 238 1.92 -0.75 1.28
N LEU A 239 1.66 -2.04 1.20
CA LEU A 239 1.96 -2.85 0.02
C LEU A 239 0.67 -3.52 -0.45
N GLN A 240 0.30 -3.27 -1.70
CA GLN A 240 -0.91 -3.82 -2.32
C GLN A 240 -0.54 -4.78 -3.44
N SER A 241 -1.30 -5.87 -3.58
CA SER A 241 -1.04 -6.93 -4.58
C SER A 241 0.44 -7.26 -4.70
N SER A 242 1.10 -7.44 -3.57
CA SER A 242 2.56 -7.55 -3.44
C SER A 242 2.92 -8.89 -2.82
N CYS A 243 4.08 -9.45 -3.11
CA CYS A 243 4.46 -10.76 -2.55
C CYS A 243 5.87 -10.74 -1.97
N SER A 244 6.13 -11.55 -0.96
CA SER A 244 7.48 -11.71 -0.43
C SER A 244 7.76 -13.12 0.04
N ARG A 245 8.89 -13.65 -0.40
CA ARG A 245 9.49 -14.85 0.17
C ARG A 245 10.34 -14.52 1.38
N ARG A 246 10.93 -13.33 1.49
CA ARG A 246 11.84 -12.98 2.62
C ARG A 246 11.18 -12.13 3.72
N GLY A 247 9.84 -12.02 3.71
CA GLY A 247 9.06 -11.25 4.68
C GLY A 247 9.30 -9.74 4.63
N PHE A 248 9.74 -9.20 3.49
CA PHE A 248 10.16 -7.80 3.31
C PHE A 248 11.18 -7.34 4.36
N ALA A 249 12.07 -8.25 4.80
CA ALA A 249 12.96 -8.02 5.93
C ALA A 249 13.84 -6.77 5.77
N ASN A 250 14.29 -6.49 4.55
CA ASN A 250 15.07 -5.28 4.24
C ASN A 250 14.23 -4.00 4.28
N LEU A 251 13.01 -4.03 3.74
CA LEU A 251 12.11 -2.88 3.70
C LEU A 251 11.63 -2.50 5.11
N ILE A 252 11.22 -3.49 5.90
CA ILE A 252 10.83 -3.31 7.31
C ILE A 252 12.04 -2.90 8.16
N GLY A 253 13.19 -3.52 7.92
CA GLY A 253 14.45 -3.26 8.63
C GLY A 253 15.03 -1.87 8.36
N ALA A 254 14.74 -1.25 7.21
CA ALA A 254 15.22 0.07 6.86
C ALA A 254 14.71 1.18 7.80
N SER A 255 13.48 1.04 8.30
CA SER A 255 12.81 2.04 9.13
C SER A 255 13.44 2.12 10.53
N LYS A 256 13.49 3.32 11.12
CA LYS A 256 13.94 3.51 12.52
C LYS A 256 12.87 3.20 13.56
N SER A 257 11.62 3.52 13.25
CA SER A 257 10.50 3.48 14.18
C SER A 257 9.20 3.27 13.41
N LEU A 258 9.07 2.08 12.81
CA LEU A 258 7.90 1.74 12.01
C LEU A 258 6.65 1.75 12.91
N LYS A 259 5.59 2.43 12.44
CA LYS A 259 4.30 2.56 13.13
C LYS A 259 3.20 1.78 12.45
N SER A 260 3.22 1.67 11.13
CA SER A 260 2.20 0.93 10.37
C SER A 260 2.86 0.06 9.31
N PHE A 261 2.49 -1.22 9.28
CA PHE A 261 2.80 -2.13 8.19
C PHE A 261 1.52 -2.78 7.69
N THR A 262 1.22 -2.57 6.42
CA THR A 262 0.07 -3.16 5.75
C THR A 262 0.54 -3.88 4.50
N LEU A 263 0.16 -5.15 4.38
CA LEU A 263 0.39 -5.97 3.20
C LEU A 263 -0.92 -6.65 2.79
N GLU A 264 -1.29 -6.44 1.54
CA GLU A 264 -2.20 -7.28 0.79
C GLU A 264 -1.35 -8.16 -0.14
N HIS A 265 -1.20 -9.41 0.27
CA HIS A 265 -0.44 -10.44 -0.42
C HIS A 265 -1.17 -10.88 -1.68
N SER A 266 -0.46 -10.94 -2.80
CA SER A 266 -0.94 -11.60 -4.02
C SER A 266 -0.02 -12.74 -4.41
N GLU A 267 -0.49 -13.60 -5.32
CA GLU A 267 0.37 -14.65 -5.87
C GLU A 267 1.56 -14.03 -6.62
N ASN A 268 2.69 -14.73 -6.59
CA ASN A 268 3.86 -14.33 -7.37
C ASN A 268 3.61 -14.66 -8.85
N PRO A 269 3.50 -13.66 -9.74
CA PRO A 269 3.20 -13.91 -11.15
C PRO A 269 4.34 -14.66 -11.88
N ASN A 270 5.57 -14.64 -11.36
CA ASN A 270 6.69 -15.39 -11.95
C ASN A 270 6.65 -16.89 -11.67
N TYR A 271 5.95 -17.31 -10.61
CA TYR A 271 5.95 -18.70 -10.16
C TYR A 271 4.55 -19.06 -9.69
N ALA A 272 3.76 -19.64 -10.61
CA ALA A 272 2.37 -20.06 -10.35
C ALA A 272 2.23 -21.04 -9.16
N ASP A 273 3.31 -21.71 -8.77
CA ASP A 273 3.34 -22.64 -7.63
C ASP A 273 3.69 -21.97 -6.27
N ASP A 274 4.10 -20.69 -6.26
CA ASP A 274 4.52 -19.94 -5.06
C ASP A 274 3.48 -18.85 -4.69
N GLY A 275 2.22 -19.28 -4.55
CA GLY A 275 1.12 -18.43 -4.07
C GLY A 275 1.07 -18.28 -2.56
N VAL A 276 1.90 -19.01 -1.81
CA VAL A 276 1.82 -19.11 -0.35
C VAL A 276 2.45 -17.89 0.33
N MET A 277 1.74 -17.32 1.30
CA MET A 277 2.29 -16.30 2.18
C MET A 277 3.12 -16.96 3.30
N TYR A 278 4.42 -16.66 3.39
CA TYR A 278 5.30 -17.15 4.46
C TYR A 278 5.24 -16.23 5.69
N VAL A 279 4.14 -16.33 6.45
CA VAL A 279 3.75 -15.36 7.47
C VAL A 279 4.72 -15.30 8.65
N SER A 280 5.31 -16.42 9.05
CA SER A 280 6.34 -16.49 10.10
C SER A 280 7.58 -15.64 9.79
N ARG A 281 7.89 -15.40 8.51
CA ARG A 281 9.09 -14.65 8.08
C ARG A 281 9.00 -13.15 8.35
N TYR A 282 7.79 -12.62 8.59
CA TYR A 282 7.57 -11.22 8.91
C TYR A 282 7.85 -10.90 10.39
N TYR A 283 7.79 -11.89 11.27
CA TYR A 283 7.93 -11.68 12.71
C TYR A 283 9.31 -11.14 13.13
N PRO A 284 10.45 -11.73 12.73
CA PRO A 284 11.77 -11.23 13.13
C PRO A 284 12.05 -9.77 12.76
N PRO A 285 11.80 -9.29 11.52
CA PRO A 285 12.03 -7.88 11.20
C PRO A 285 11.05 -6.94 11.91
N LEU A 286 9.79 -7.35 12.11
CA LEU A 286 8.79 -6.54 12.83
C LEU A 286 9.07 -6.44 14.33
N GLN A 287 9.67 -7.47 14.95
CA GLN A 287 9.99 -7.48 16.37
C GLN A 287 10.91 -6.31 16.80
N ARG A 288 11.72 -5.78 15.88
CA ARG A 288 12.55 -4.57 16.11
C ARG A 288 11.71 -3.33 16.40
N HIS A 289 10.48 -3.30 15.89
CA HIS A 289 9.52 -2.20 16.02
C HIS A 289 8.48 -2.45 17.12
N ARG A 290 8.73 -3.38 18.04
CA ARG A 290 7.75 -3.77 19.07
C ARG A 290 7.24 -2.61 19.94
N GLU A 291 8.06 -1.56 20.12
CA GLU A 291 7.73 -0.36 20.91
C GLU A 291 7.08 0.75 20.08
N THR A 292 7.06 0.63 18.75
CA THR A 292 6.61 1.69 17.84
C THR A 292 5.47 1.28 16.93
N LEU A 293 5.35 -0.01 16.60
CA LEU A 293 4.36 -0.55 15.68
C LEU A 293 2.98 -0.50 16.31
N GLN A 294 2.07 0.23 15.67
CA GLN A 294 0.70 0.50 16.11
C GLN A 294 -0.32 -0.26 15.27
N THR A 295 -0.08 -0.40 13.97
CA THR A 295 -0.98 -1.08 13.05
C THR A 295 -0.21 -2.16 12.29
N LEU A 296 -0.73 -3.38 12.32
CA LEU A 296 -0.27 -4.50 11.52
C LEU A 296 -1.45 -5.11 10.77
N THR A 297 -1.35 -5.16 9.45
CA THR A 297 -2.33 -5.81 8.58
C THR A 297 -1.61 -6.70 7.60
N LEU A 298 -1.86 -8.00 7.66
CA LEU A 298 -1.37 -9.00 6.69
C LEU A 298 -2.59 -9.76 6.17
N THR A 299 -2.93 -9.52 4.91
CA THR A 299 -4.12 -10.08 4.25
C THR A 299 -3.73 -10.69 2.91
N ASP A 300 -4.57 -11.57 2.38
CA ASP A 300 -4.40 -12.11 1.03
C ASP A 300 -5.46 -11.49 0.11
N GLU A 301 -5.11 -11.12 -1.11
CA GLU A 301 -6.04 -10.61 -2.12
C GLU A 301 -7.22 -11.58 -2.32
N ARG A 302 -6.97 -12.90 -2.24
CA ARG A 302 -8.02 -13.94 -2.28
C ARG A 302 -9.00 -13.84 -1.13
N THR A 303 -8.52 -13.48 0.06
CA THR A 303 -9.40 -13.28 1.23
C THR A 303 -10.21 -12.00 1.13
N ASN A 304 -9.74 -11.00 0.38
CA ASN A 304 -10.52 -9.80 0.07
C ASN A 304 -11.47 -10.01 -1.13
N ASN A 305 -11.13 -10.89 -2.08
CA ASN A 305 -11.82 -11.10 -3.36
C ASN A 305 -12.56 -12.44 -3.50
N TYR A 306 -12.92 -13.12 -2.40
CA TYR A 306 -13.88 -14.22 -2.41
C TYR A 306 -13.50 -15.50 -3.16
N SER A 307 -12.22 -15.80 -3.36
CA SER A 307 -11.90 -17.05 -4.04
C SER A 307 -12.10 -18.25 -3.10
N ALA A 308 -12.95 -19.18 -3.51
CA ALA A 308 -13.35 -20.38 -2.74
C ALA A 308 -12.24 -21.43 -2.54
N TYR A 309 -10.99 -21.06 -2.84
CA TYR A 309 -9.83 -21.97 -2.87
C TYR A 309 -8.66 -21.35 -2.10
N THR A 310 -8.85 -21.10 -0.81
CA THR A 310 -7.73 -20.84 0.07
C THR A 310 -7.12 -22.19 0.47
N ASN A 311 -5.97 -22.51 -0.10
CA ASN A 311 -5.13 -23.59 0.41
C ASN A 311 -4.58 -23.12 1.76
N TYR A 312 -5.11 -23.67 2.86
CA TYR A 312 -4.82 -23.20 4.21
C TYR A 312 -3.41 -23.66 4.62
N ASN A 313 -2.45 -22.74 4.56
CA ASN A 313 -1.18 -22.94 5.23
C ASN A 313 -1.32 -22.48 6.68
N TYR A 314 -1.27 -23.40 7.64
CA TYR A 314 -1.27 -23.11 9.07
C TYR A 314 0.14 -22.66 9.52
N ASP A 315 0.68 -21.60 8.91
CA ASP A 315 1.95 -20.99 9.32
C ASP A 315 1.71 -19.99 10.47
N TYR A 316 2.31 -20.26 11.63
CA TYR A 316 2.16 -19.40 12.80
C TYR A 316 3.07 -18.16 12.70
N PHE A 317 2.48 -16.97 12.81
CA PHE A 317 3.23 -15.71 12.75
C PHE A 317 4.25 -15.58 13.89
N GLY A 318 3.83 -15.88 15.13
CA GLY A 318 4.57 -15.55 16.34
C GLY A 318 3.74 -14.76 17.36
N SER A 319 4.25 -14.61 18.58
CA SER A 319 3.49 -13.97 19.67
C SER A 319 3.51 -12.45 19.57
N PHE A 320 2.34 -11.82 19.51
CA PHE A 320 2.19 -10.37 19.51
C PHE A 320 2.34 -9.74 20.91
N ALA A 321 2.44 -10.53 21.98
CA ALA A 321 2.47 -10.04 23.36
C ALA A 321 3.64 -9.09 23.65
N VAL A 322 4.73 -9.19 22.87
CA VAL A 322 5.92 -8.33 22.99
C VAL A 322 5.74 -6.94 22.38
N PHE A 323 4.70 -6.72 21.57
CA PHE A 323 4.44 -5.45 20.88
C PHE A 323 3.64 -4.52 21.77
N SER A 324 4.34 -3.67 22.53
CA SER A 324 3.76 -2.80 23.55
C SER A 324 2.97 -1.61 22.99
N ALA A 325 3.15 -1.29 21.70
CA ALA A 325 2.44 -0.18 21.03
C ALA A 325 1.33 -0.64 20.07
N LEU A 326 1.16 -1.95 19.86
CA LEU A 326 0.25 -2.48 18.83
C LEU A 326 -1.20 -2.28 19.24
N LYS A 327 -1.94 -1.50 18.46
CA LYS A 327 -3.34 -1.12 18.68
C LYS A 327 -4.28 -1.84 17.71
N GLU A 328 -3.85 -2.03 16.47
CA GLU A 328 -4.68 -2.60 15.41
C GLU A 328 -3.98 -3.80 14.81
N LEU A 329 -4.67 -4.94 14.82
CA LEU A 329 -4.19 -6.20 14.27
C LEU A 329 -5.21 -6.78 13.30
N ARG A 330 -4.80 -7.02 12.06
CA ARG A 330 -5.59 -7.73 11.04
C ARG A 330 -4.79 -8.84 10.39
N LEU A 331 -5.24 -10.08 10.53
CA LEU A 331 -4.59 -11.30 10.04
C LEU A 331 -5.63 -12.38 9.77
N GLN A 332 -5.26 -13.40 8.99
CA GLN A 332 -6.03 -14.65 8.97
C GLN A 332 -5.93 -15.37 10.31
N ILE A 333 -7.01 -16.04 10.73
CA ILE A 333 -7.10 -16.76 12.01
C ILE A 333 -6.04 -17.87 12.11
N SER A 334 -5.80 -18.57 11.00
CA SER A 334 -4.77 -19.61 10.85
C SER A 334 -3.35 -19.13 11.18
N HIS A 335 -3.08 -17.82 11.10
CA HIS A 335 -1.75 -17.26 11.32
C HIS A 335 -1.53 -16.70 12.73
N ILE A 336 -2.59 -16.51 13.52
CA ILE A 336 -2.49 -15.90 14.85
C ILE A 336 -2.21 -16.94 15.94
N LEU A 337 -2.86 -18.10 15.88
CA LEU A 337 -2.64 -19.19 16.82
C LEU A 337 -1.75 -20.26 16.20
N ASP A 338 -1.01 -20.96 17.04
CA ASP A 338 -0.14 -22.07 16.62
C ASP A 338 -0.97 -23.35 16.57
N TRP A 339 -1.68 -23.55 15.46
CA TRP A 339 -2.57 -24.68 15.23
C TRP A 339 -1.77 -25.96 15.00
N ASP A 340 -2.26 -27.11 15.51
CA ASP A 340 -1.69 -28.42 15.16
C ASP A 340 -2.08 -28.79 13.73
N PRO A 341 -1.15 -28.76 12.75
CA PRO A 341 -1.46 -29.03 11.36
C PRO A 341 -1.87 -30.49 11.11
N THR A 342 -1.56 -31.39 12.06
CA THR A 342 -1.89 -32.81 11.96
C THR A 342 -3.27 -33.13 12.52
N TRP A 343 -3.91 -32.18 13.23
CA TRP A 343 -5.17 -32.37 13.94
C TRP A 343 -5.18 -33.67 14.76
N SER A 344 -4.00 -34.07 15.25
CA SER A 344 -3.77 -35.39 15.85
C SER A 344 -4.43 -35.49 17.21
N ASN A 345 -4.58 -34.35 17.88
CA ASN A 345 -5.19 -34.26 19.19
C ASN A 345 -6.54 -33.52 19.12
N PRO A 346 -7.68 -34.25 19.22
CA PRO A 346 -9.01 -33.63 19.21
C PRO A 346 -9.32 -32.78 20.47
N HIS A 347 -8.39 -32.68 21.43
CA HIS A 347 -8.56 -31.92 22.67
C HIS A 347 -7.66 -30.69 22.81
N GLU A 348 -6.65 -30.52 21.95
CA GLU A 348 -5.76 -29.35 21.92
C GLU A 348 -5.42 -29.02 20.47
N VAL A 349 -6.29 -28.23 19.83
CA VAL A 349 -6.16 -27.88 18.41
C VAL A 349 -5.11 -26.77 18.19
N SER A 350 -4.75 -26.02 19.25
CA SER A 350 -3.67 -25.03 19.23
C SER A 350 -2.73 -25.15 20.43
N ASN A 351 -1.43 -24.93 20.20
CA ASN A 351 -0.39 -24.95 21.24
C ASN A 351 -0.40 -23.69 22.12
N ASN A 352 -1.12 -22.64 21.70
CA ASN A 352 -1.22 -21.36 22.38
C ASN A 352 -2.65 -20.80 22.36
N ARG A 353 -2.89 -19.76 23.15
CA ARG A 353 -4.19 -19.09 23.30
C ARG A 353 -4.06 -17.60 23.05
N PHE A 354 -5.18 -16.93 22.74
CA PHE A 354 -5.19 -15.48 22.58
C PHE A 354 -4.66 -14.72 23.81
N SER A 355 -4.92 -15.22 25.01
CA SER A 355 -4.39 -14.63 26.25
C SER A 355 -2.86 -14.62 26.35
N ASP A 356 -2.18 -15.49 25.60
CA ASP A 356 -0.73 -15.62 25.58
C ASP A 356 -0.09 -14.95 24.37
N VAL A 357 -0.89 -14.72 23.33
CA VAL A 357 -0.42 -14.21 22.03
C VAL A 357 -0.74 -12.73 21.84
N LEU A 358 -1.90 -12.23 22.26
CA LEU A 358 -2.30 -10.85 21.99
C LEU A 358 -1.62 -9.83 22.92
N PRO A 359 -1.32 -8.61 22.45
CA PRO A 359 -0.73 -7.58 23.30
C PRO A 359 -1.77 -6.88 24.18
N LEU A 360 -1.29 -6.35 25.32
CA LEU A 360 -2.13 -5.57 26.25
C LEU A 360 -2.63 -4.25 25.63
N SER A 361 -1.89 -3.70 24.66
CA SER A 361 -2.19 -2.43 24.00
C SER A 361 -3.26 -2.52 22.92
N LEU A 362 -3.71 -3.73 22.56
CA LEU A 362 -4.60 -3.96 21.44
C LEU A 362 -5.96 -3.29 21.66
N GLU A 363 -6.40 -2.50 20.67
CA GLU A 363 -7.67 -1.76 20.65
C GLU A 363 -8.65 -2.36 19.64
N SER A 364 -8.15 -2.91 18.53
CA SER A 364 -8.91 -3.45 17.42
C SER A 364 -8.30 -4.76 16.89
N LEU A 365 -9.11 -5.81 16.81
CA LEU A 365 -8.74 -7.11 16.24
C LEU A 365 -9.68 -7.43 15.07
N ILE A 366 -9.10 -7.66 13.89
CA ILE A 366 -9.82 -8.10 12.69
C ILE A 366 -9.28 -9.47 12.30
N LEU A 367 -10.17 -10.44 12.21
CA LEU A 367 -9.87 -11.83 11.91
C LEU A 367 -10.42 -12.18 10.54
N ASP A 368 -9.56 -12.54 9.60
CA ASP A 368 -9.95 -13.02 8.26
C ASP A 368 -9.93 -14.56 8.22
N GLY A 369 -10.67 -15.16 7.29
CA GLY A 369 -10.57 -16.59 6.98
C GLY A 369 -11.04 -17.55 8.08
N LEU A 370 -12.18 -17.28 8.72
CA LEU A 370 -12.76 -18.22 9.69
C LEU A 370 -13.27 -19.48 8.99
N GLU A 371 -12.68 -20.61 9.35
CA GLU A 371 -13.13 -21.96 8.98
C GLU A 371 -14.19 -22.48 9.95
N ILE A 372 -15.06 -23.38 9.47
CA ILE A 372 -16.19 -23.91 10.28
C ILE A 372 -15.66 -24.77 11.44
N GLU A 373 -14.58 -25.51 11.18
CA GLU A 373 -13.87 -26.36 12.12
C GLU A 373 -13.29 -25.58 13.31
N LEU A 374 -12.94 -24.31 13.09
CA LEU A 374 -12.32 -23.44 14.10
C LEU A 374 -13.31 -22.65 14.93
N THR A 375 -14.60 -22.63 14.58
CA THR A 375 -15.63 -21.80 15.23
C THR A 375 -15.74 -22.02 16.74
N ASN A 376 -15.76 -23.29 17.17
CA ASN A 376 -15.90 -23.63 18.60
C ASN A 376 -14.65 -23.25 19.40
N GLU A 377 -13.48 -23.64 18.92
CA GLU A 377 -12.17 -23.34 19.54
C GLU A 377 -11.93 -21.83 19.65
N LEU A 378 -12.30 -21.09 18.60
CA LEU A 378 -12.18 -19.64 18.59
C LEU A 378 -13.11 -18.99 19.62
N ALA A 379 -14.36 -19.47 19.71
CA ALA A 379 -15.30 -18.97 20.71
C ALA A 379 -14.83 -19.26 22.15
N GLU A 380 -14.28 -20.44 22.40
CA GLU A 380 -13.69 -20.79 23.70
C GLU A 380 -12.45 -19.96 24.03
N SER A 381 -11.62 -19.67 23.04
CA SER A 381 -10.45 -18.81 23.19
C SER A 381 -10.83 -17.37 23.57
N PHE A 382 -11.91 -16.83 22.98
CA PHE A 382 -12.45 -15.52 23.39
C PHE A 382 -13.13 -15.56 24.75
N GLU A 383 -13.80 -16.65 25.09
CA GLU A 383 -14.38 -16.84 26.42
C GLU A 383 -13.28 -16.81 27.50
N ASP A 384 -12.16 -17.48 27.26
CA ASP A 384 -10.98 -17.43 28.13
C ASP A 384 -10.41 -16.02 28.26
N LEU A 385 -10.30 -15.30 27.14
CA LEU A 385 -9.79 -13.93 27.07
C LEU A 385 -10.64 -12.94 27.90
N PHE A 386 -11.97 -13.06 27.84
CA PHE A 386 -12.89 -12.11 28.47
C PHE A 386 -13.30 -12.48 29.89
N LEU A 387 -13.51 -13.77 30.20
CA LEU A 387 -14.11 -14.20 31.46
C LEU A 387 -13.09 -14.55 32.55
N ARG A 388 -11.85 -14.93 32.21
CA ARG A 388 -10.87 -15.27 33.25
C ARG A 388 -10.30 -13.99 33.89
N ARG A 389 -10.20 -14.02 35.23
CA ARG A 389 -9.88 -12.90 36.16
C ARG A 389 -8.58 -12.08 35.90
N LYS A 390 -7.87 -12.35 34.80
CA LYS A 390 -6.76 -11.53 34.29
C LYS A 390 -7.12 -11.11 32.87
N TYR A 391 -7.96 -10.08 32.75
CA TYR A 391 -8.30 -9.46 31.48
C TYR A 391 -7.00 -9.00 30.80
N ARG A 392 -6.52 -9.76 29.80
CA ARG A 392 -5.21 -9.56 29.18
C ARG A 392 -5.23 -8.62 27.98
N CYS A 393 -6.40 -8.19 27.52
CA CYS A 393 -6.50 -7.15 26.49
C CYS A 393 -7.45 -6.03 26.97
N PRO A 394 -7.10 -5.27 28.03
CA PRO A 394 -7.95 -4.24 28.65
C PRO A 394 -8.45 -3.16 27.69
N ASN A 395 -7.72 -2.91 26.62
CA ASN A 395 -8.02 -1.84 25.69
C ASN A 395 -8.83 -2.30 24.47
N LEU A 396 -9.13 -3.60 24.34
CA LEU A 396 -9.85 -4.10 23.18
C LEU A 396 -11.26 -3.52 23.17
N THR A 397 -11.59 -2.76 22.13
CA THR A 397 -12.91 -2.13 21.96
C THR A 397 -13.62 -2.61 20.71
N TYR A 398 -12.89 -3.23 19.77
CA TYR A 398 -13.42 -3.69 18.50
C TYR A 398 -12.92 -5.09 18.14
N LEU A 399 -13.86 -5.96 17.79
CA LEU A 399 -13.61 -7.29 17.24
C LEU A 399 -14.42 -7.46 15.95
N GLU A 400 -13.74 -7.76 14.84
CA GLU A 400 -14.37 -8.08 13.56
C GLU A 400 -13.91 -9.45 13.09
N VAL A 401 -14.85 -10.27 12.64
CA VAL A 401 -14.55 -11.55 11.99
C VAL A 401 -15.13 -11.49 10.57
N LYS A 402 -14.29 -11.83 9.59
CA LYS A 402 -14.59 -11.77 8.15
C LYS A 402 -14.39 -13.14 7.51
N GLY A 403 -15.23 -13.44 6.53
CA GLY A 403 -15.12 -14.66 5.74
C GLY A 403 -16.27 -14.81 4.76
N ASN A 404 -16.47 -16.05 4.31
CA ASN A 404 -17.46 -16.44 3.31
C ASN A 404 -18.17 -17.70 3.81
N TRP A 405 -19.44 -17.57 4.18
CA TRP A 405 -20.10 -18.53 5.07
C TRP A 405 -21.54 -18.84 4.63
N MET A 406 -21.77 -18.81 3.33
CA MET A 406 -23.07 -19.07 2.75
C MET A 406 -23.43 -20.55 2.81
N HIS A 407 -24.64 -20.84 3.28
CA HIS A 407 -25.18 -22.20 3.36
C HIS A 407 -25.29 -22.90 1.99
N VAL A 408 -25.40 -22.13 0.90
CA VAL A 408 -25.56 -22.65 -0.47
C VAL A 408 -24.72 -21.81 -1.42
N HIS A 409 -23.89 -22.46 -2.23
CA HIS A 409 -23.34 -21.80 -3.42
C HIS A 409 -24.49 -21.51 -4.37
N GLN A 410 -24.72 -20.23 -4.65
CA GLN A 410 -25.77 -19.82 -5.55
C GLN A 410 -25.55 -20.45 -6.92
N SER A 411 -26.62 -21.02 -7.48
CA SER A 411 -26.59 -21.51 -8.85
C SER A 411 -26.27 -20.38 -9.82
N THR A 412 -25.85 -20.72 -11.04
CA THR A 412 -25.65 -19.74 -12.11
C THR A 412 -26.93 -18.94 -12.38
N GLU A 413 -28.10 -19.58 -12.29
CA GLU A 413 -29.40 -18.92 -12.46
C GLU A 413 -29.69 -17.91 -11.33
N GLU A 414 -29.42 -18.27 -10.07
CA GLU A 414 -29.58 -17.35 -8.94
C GLU A 414 -28.57 -16.21 -8.97
N SER A 415 -27.34 -16.48 -9.42
CA SER A 415 -26.28 -15.47 -9.55
C SER A 415 -26.60 -14.45 -10.64
N HIS A 416 -27.43 -14.80 -11.62
CA HIS A 416 -27.90 -13.89 -12.68
C HIS A 416 -29.29 -13.26 -12.38
N ALA A 417 -29.93 -13.61 -11.27
CA ALA A 417 -31.21 -13.04 -10.88
C ALA A 417 -31.08 -11.55 -10.52
N THR A 418 -32.13 -10.76 -10.76
CA THR A 418 -32.20 -9.34 -10.41
C THR A 418 -33.52 -9.03 -9.66
N PRO A 419 -33.49 -8.72 -8.35
CA PRO A 419 -32.30 -8.69 -7.49
C PRO A 419 -31.74 -10.10 -7.24
N ARG A 420 -30.42 -10.18 -7.08
CA ARG A 420 -29.72 -11.40 -6.69
C ARG A 420 -30.13 -11.76 -5.25
N PRO A 421 -30.62 -12.98 -4.98
CA PRO A 421 -31.09 -13.35 -3.64
C PRO A 421 -29.94 -13.31 -2.63
N ILE A 422 -30.23 -13.03 -1.36
CA ILE A 422 -29.24 -13.11 -0.28
C ILE A 422 -29.27 -14.52 0.31
N PRO A 423 -28.17 -15.28 0.26
CA PRO A 423 -28.11 -16.62 0.82
C PRO A 423 -28.15 -16.60 2.34
N ALA A 424 -28.68 -17.67 2.93
CA ALA A 424 -28.66 -17.86 4.38
C ALA A 424 -27.25 -18.21 4.87
N LEU A 425 -26.92 -17.78 6.08
CA LEU A 425 -25.70 -18.16 6.80
C LEU A 425 -25.81 -19.61 7.30
N PHE A 426 -24.71 -20.38 7.30
CA PHE A 426 -24.73 -21.70 7.97
C PHE A 426 -25.05 -21.56 9.47
N GLU A 427 -25.72 -22.58 10.01
CA GLU A 427 -26.19 -22.59 11.40
C GLU A 427 -25.02 -22.48 12.39
N GLU A 428 -23.88 -23.09 12.08
CA GLU A 428 -22.66 -23.06 12.87
C GLU A 428 -22.13 -21.62 13.03
N TYR A 429 -22.08 -20.84 11.95
CA TYR A 429 -21.67 -19.44 12.01
C TYR A 429 -22.72 -18.55 12.67
N ALA A 430 -24.01 -18.87 12.53
CA ALA A 430 -25.07 -18.18 13.25
C ALA A 430 -24.96 -18.39 14.78
N ASN A 431 -24.72 -19.63 15.21
CA ASN A 431 -24.49 -19.99 16.61
C ASN A 431 -23.22 -19.34 17.15
N PHE A 432 -22.13 -19.38 16.38
CA PHE A 432 -20.88 -18.69 16.67
C PHE A 432 -21.09 -17.19 16.88
N LYS A 433 -21.82 -16.54 15.96
CA LYS A 433 -22.16 -15.12 16.04
C LYS A 433 -22.85 -14.78 17.35
N VAL A 434 -23.91 -15.50 17.70
CA VAL A 434 -24.70 -15.25 18.92
C VAL A 434 -23.82 -15.42 20.16
N ARG A 435 -22.97 -16.46 20.20
CA ARG A 435 -22.05 -16.71 21.30
C ARG A 435 -21.05 -15.56 21.48
N LEU A 436 -20.36 -15.14 20.40
CA LEU A 436 -19.40 -14.03 20.47
C LEU A 436 -20.05 -12.68 20.74
N GLU A 437 -21.23 -12.39 20.18
CA GLU A 437 -21.98 -11.18 20.47
C GLU A 437 -22.28 -11.05 21.97
N SER A 438 -22.68 -12.15 22.61
CA SER A 438 -22.92 -12.18 24.05
C SER A 438 -21.63 -11.93 24.85
N LEU A 439 -20.53 -12.60 24.49
CA LEU A 439 -19.23 -12.44 25.17
C LEU A 439 -18.69 -11.01 25.03
N CYS A 440 -18.69 -10.47 23.81
CA CYS A 440 -18.22 -9.12 23.51
C CYS A 440 -19.07 -8.06 24.20
N SER A 441 -20.41 -8.21 24.20
CA SER A 441 -21.31 -7.29 24.88
C SER A 441 -21.07 -7.25 26.39
N ALA A 442 -20.81 -8.40 27.01
CA ALA A 442 -20.47 -8.49 28.43
C ALA A 442 -19.12 -7.82 28.76
N ALA A 443 -18.19 -7.81 27.80
CA ALA A 443 -16.88 -7.20 27.91
C ALA A 443 -16.84 -5.71 27.46
N GLY A 444 -17.94 -5.16 26.92
CA GLY A 444 -17.98 -3.80 26.36
C GLY A 444 -17.26 -3.66 25.01
N VAL A 445 -17.05 -4.76 24.30
CA VAL A 445 -16.40 -4.82 22.98
C VAL A 445 -17.46 -4.75 21.88
N ARG A 446 -17.25 -3.89 20.89
CA ARG A 446 -18.08 -3.87 19.67
C ARG A 446 -17.70 -5.04 18.78
N PHE A 447 -18.66 -5.89 18.48
CA PHE A 447 -18.47 -7.04 17.60
C PHE A 447 -19.13 -6.83 16.23
N ARG A 448 -18.47 -7.31 15.17
CA ARG A 448 -19.03 -7.39 13.82
C ARG A 448 -18.64 -8.70 13.15
N LEU A 449 -19.63 -9.46 12.66
CA LEU A 449 -19.42 -10.58 11.76
C LEU A 449 -19.79 -10.14 10.34
N ARG A 450 -18.86 -10.26 9.39
CA ARG A 450 -19.10 -9.89 7.98
C ARG A 450 -18.90 -11.10 7.09
N ASP A 451 -20.00 -11.54 6.49
CA ASP A 451 -19.93 -12.36 5.30
C ASP A 451 -19.69 -11.40 4.14
N LEU A 452 -18.46 -11.42 3.67
CA LEU A 452 -18.01 -10.52 2.65
C LEU A 452 -18.86 -10.80 1.35
N HIS A 453 -19.23 -12.06 1.04
CA HIS A 453 -19.91 -12.39 -0.22
C HIS A 453 -21.34 -11.85 -0.24
N ILE A 454 -22.00 -11.87 0.93
CA ILE A 454 -23.29 -11.22 1.10
C ILE A 454 -23.18 -9.71 0.89
N GLU A 455 -22.10 -9.07 1.34
CA GLU A 455 -21.89 -7.63 1.14
C GLU A 455 -21.73 -7.28 -0.34
N ASP A 456 -21.00 -8.09 -1.11
CA ASP A 456 -20.89 -7.95 -2.56
C ASP A 456 -22.26 -8.05 -3.26
N ILE A 457 -23.06 -9.06 -2.92
CA ILE A 457 -24.43 -9.21 -3.47
C ILE A 457 -25.27 -7.97 -3.16
N ILE A 458 -25.16 -7.43 -1.94
CA ILE A 458 -25.89 -6.22 -1.53
C ILE A 458 -25.43 -5.00 -2.35
N GLU A 459 -24.12 -4.88 -2.59
CA GLU A 459 -23.56 -3.78 -3.39
C GLU A 459 -23.98 -3.89 -4.87
N GLU A 460 -23.89 -5.07 -5.47
CA GLU A 460 -24.36 -5.35 -6.83
C GLU A 460 -25.85 -4.98 -6.99
N ASN A 461 -26.70 -5.44 -6.08
CA ASN A 461 -28.13 -5.14 -6.09
C ASN A 461 -28.40 -3.63 -6.00
N ARG A 462 -27.67 -2.91 -5.15
CA ARG A 462 -27.78 -1.45 -5.01
C ARG A 462 -27.36 -0.72 -6.28
N LEU A 463 -26.28 -1.15 -6.94
CA LEU A 463 -25.84 -0.59 -8.22
C LEU A 463 -26.89 -0.80 -9.33
N CYS A 464 -27.67 -1.87 -9.24
CA CYS A 464 -28.81 -2.14 -10.12
C CYS A 464 -30.12 -1.45 -9.70
N GLY A 465 -30.12 -0.69 -8.60
CA GLY A 465 -31.28 0.10 -8.14
C GLY A 465 -32.31 -0.67 -7.30
N PHE A 466 -31.91 -1.76 -6.64
CA PHE A 466 -32.76 -2.58 -5.77
C PHE A 466 -32.49 -2.39 -4.27
#